data_AF-A0A7V5FV57-F1
#
_entry.id   AF-A0A7V5FV57-F1
#
_cell.length_a   1.000
_cell.length_b   1.000
_cell.length_c   1.000
_cell.angle_alpha   90.00
_cell.angle_beta   90.00
_cell.angle_gamma   90.00
#
_symmetry.space_group_name_H-M   'P 1'
#
loop_
_entity.id
_entity.type
_entity.pdbx_description
1 polymer ?
#
loop_
_entity_poly.entity_id
_entity_poly.type
_entity_poly.pdbx_seq_one_letter_code
_entity_poly.pdbx_strand_id
1 'polypeptide(L)'
;MIPETHMHQDNRPAIHTLLGINNVLLVIPHAQRENATQNTSPLAILGCTLVKNLHCYAVINCKYKPTIMDMNDIRAIQKRKKITDDFLNRIKAFKEEISENDLLPLILILQTGEDITHRQADIIFGYGQGERGRDDRPHRPTIAPSLLSKIRIALEDQGIRTALADTSSDICGRKSYSLNQLFRQKKYMDGLYDPNVCSITLTITTTRLVDGKKAAQTAQQLAETFSAFAKPMPLVRRIAMNAIDTGRPQDLRFIFRVYGDDQHNDMIREAYIDELAGSIEHNGLLHPLVLLQKMDGRYKILCGFRRFQAMRQLRRQWVEAKTYSEGDFTTEDFFNISLAENTKRRNLNPVEIGNFLESASRELNLNNARLADRFGESLGMGLPGKKVSQSTIHKYRKLYQIRERGESAEIISDVINDNLQFSIATEVLAPIKKPADRDSLYLEIIKPLAPTRPQLLKITKLLSTFHPQAEKAVAMLPVKSALEKAVKSKQKASTFLRILKQSKENQPLEKEKAFAETVDTLRKDIFGSKSTKQDFDVSRTRKSQQKAVTLHIRLKKQSIDKTITNLKNLLGDRERLDELRRLLQ
;
A
#
# COMPACT_ATOMS: atom_id res chain seq x y z
N MET A 1 5.06 26.34 -7.53
CA MET A 1 4.40 26.23 -8.85
C MET A 1 3.45 25.05 -8.77
N ILE A 2 2.16 25.32 -8.60
CA ILE A 2 1.10 24.32 -8.44
C ILE A 2 0.67 23.91 -9.86
N PRO A 3 0.75 22.63 -10.26
CA PRO A 3 0.32 22.21 -11.58
C PRO A 3 -1.22 22.25 -11.68
N GLU A 4 -1.70 22.59 -12.87
CA GLU A 4 -3.11 22.78 -13.20
C GLU A 4 -3.98 21.60 -12.72
N THR A 5 -4.94 21.92 -11.85
CA THR A 5 -5.99 20.99 -11.43
C THR A 5 -6.92 20.71 -12.62
N HIS A 6 -6.59 19.70 -13.42
CA HIS A 6 -7.56 19.08 -14.31
C HIS A 6 -8.60 18.38 -13.45
N MET A 7 -9.76 19.03 -13.31
CA MET A 7 -10.99 18.32 -12.99
C MET A 7 -11.15 17.22 -14.04
N HIS A 8 -10.96 15.97 -13.66
CA HIS A 8 -11.46 14.88 -14.47
C HIS A 8 -12.94 15.15 -14.71
N GLN A 9 -13.27 15.29 -15.99
CA GLN A 9 -14.61 15.45 -16.55
C GLN A 9 -15.44 14.21 -16.22
N ASP A 10 -15.91 14.07 -14.99
CA ASP A 10 -17.14 13.33 -14.76
C ASP A 10 -18.27 14.30 -15.08
N ASN A 11 -18.74 14.24 -16.33
CA ASN A 11 -19.61 15.23 -16.98
C ASN A 11 -21.06 15.21 -16.44
N ARG A 12 -21.24 14.81 -15.17
CA ARG A 12 -22.55 14.62 -14.52
C ARG A 12 -22.78 15.71 -13.47
N PRO A 13 -23.98 16.32 -13.44
CA PRO A 13 -24.36 17.25 -12.38
C PRO A 13 -24.24 16.59 -11.00
N ALA A 14 -23.36 17.09 -10.13
CA ALA A 14 -23.11 16.59 -8.78
C ALA A 14 -23.13 17.72 -7.74
N ILE A 15 -23.28 17.35 -6.46
CA ILE A 15 -22.96 18.26 -5.35
C ILE A 15 -21.49 18.05 -5.06
N HIS A 16 -20.68 19.11 -5.22
CA HIS A 16 -19.26 19.08 -4.92
C HIS A 16 -19.05 19.40 -3.45
N THR A 17 -18.38 18.50 -2.73
CA THR A 17 -17.97 18.70 -1.35
C THR A 17 -16.45 18.73 -1.27
N LEU A 18 -15.89 19.78 -0.70
CA LEU A 18 -14.45 19.95 -0.51
C LEU A 18 -14.15 20.20 0.96
N LEU A 19 -13.06 19.63 1.47
CA LEU A 19 -12.59 19.88 2.82
C LEU A 19 -11.65 21.07 2.84
N GLY A 20 -11.62 21.78 3.97
CA GLY A 20 -10.79 22.96 4.16
C GLY A 20 -9.60 22.75 5.10
N ILE A 21 -8.76 23.79 5.18
CA ILE A 21 -7.66 23.93 6.13
C ILE A 21 -7.91 25.08 7.12
N ASN A 22 -9.11 25.65 7.15
CA ASN A 22 -9.50 26.72 8.05
C ASN A 22 -10.97 26.60 8.46
N ASN A 23 -11.42 27.46 9.38
CA ASN A 23 -12.78 27.48 9.90
C ASN A 23 -13.85 28.04 8.94
N VAL A 24 -13.53 28.29 7.67
CA VAL A 24 -14.47 28.84 6.69
C VAL A 24 -15.18 27.71 5.96
N LEU A 25 -16.50 27.82 5.84
CA LEU A 25 -17.35 26.90 5.07
C LEU A 25 -18.12 27.67 4.00
N LEU A 26 -17.76 27.46 2.74
CA LEU A 26 -18.46 27.97 1.58
C LEU A 26 -19.68 27.11 1.25
N VAL A 27 -20.84 27.71 1.10
CA VAL A 27 -22.06 27.03 0.67
C VAL A 27 -22.61 27.73 -0.57
N ILE A 28 -22.69 27.01 -1.67
CA ILE A 28 -23.35 27.47 -2.90
C ILE A 28 -24.57 26.57 -3.15
N PRO A 29 -25.78 27.04 -2.85
CA PRO A 29 -27.02 26.29 -3.01
C PRO A 29 -27.40 26.09 -4.47
N HIS A 30 -26.95 26.97 -5.36
CA HIS A 30 -27.36 26.97 -6.74
C HIS A 30 -26.23 27.51 -7.62
N ALA A 31 -25.52 26.60 -8.29
CA ALA A 31 -24.42 26.91 -9.18
C ALA A 31 -24.70 26.45 -10.64
N GLN A 32 -25.92 26.04 -10.96
CA GLN A 32 -26.28 25.56 -12.31
C GLN A 32 -26.77 26.74 -13.17
N ARG A 33 -26.52 26.75 -14.50
CA ARG A 33 -27.17 27.70 -15.42
C ARG A 33 -28.53 27.17 -15.87
N GLU A 34 -29.45 28.08 -16.22
CA GLU A 34 -30.76 27.73 -16.76
C GLU A 34 -30.69 27.07 -18.16
N ASN A 35 -29.64 27.37 -18.94
CA ASN A 35 -29.43 26.85 -20.30
C ASN A 35 -28.28 25.82 -20.39
N ALA A 36 -28.54 24.71 -21.09
CA ALA A 36 -27.72 23.49 -21.13
C ALA A 36 -26.45 23.54 -22.02
N THR A 37 -26.14 24.68 -22.65
CA THR A 37 -25.14 24.77 -23.73
C THR A 37 -23.74 25.25 -23.31
N GLN A 38 -23.50 25.56 -22.02
CA GLN A 38 -22.16 25.85 -21.49
C GLN A 38 -21.86 25.00 -20.25
N ASN A 39 -20.63 24.47 -20.17
CA ASN A 39 -20.24 23.43 -19.22
C ASN A 39 -20.21 23.88 -17.73
N THR A 40 -20.12 25.18 -17.42
CA THR A 40 -20.01 25.66 -16.02
C THR A 40 -20.59 27.06 -15.83
N SER A 41 -21.37 27.28 -14.76
CA SER A 41 -21.90 28.61 -14.40
C SER A 41 -20.79 29.54 -13.89
N PRO A 42 -20.82 30.86 -14.17
CA PRO A 42 -19.91 31.84 -13.57
C PRO A 42 -19.88 31.77 -12.04
N LEU A 43 -21.02 31.51 -11.38
CA LEU A 43 -21.05 31.35 -9.92
C LEU A 43 -20.34 30.07 -9.47
N ALA A 44 -20.42 28.99 -10.24
CA ALA A 44 -19.66 27.76 -9.99
C ALA A 44 -18.15 28.01 -10.15
N ILE A 45 -17.74 28.76 -11.18
CA ILE A 45 -16.35 29.14 -11.40
C ILE A 45 -15.84 30.00 -10.24
N LEU A 46 -16.61 31.00 -9.82
CA LEU A 46 -16.28 31.85 -8.67
C LEU A 46 -16.11 30.99 -7.42
N GLY A 47 -17.08 30.12 -7.13
CA GLY A 47 -17.03 29.19 -5.99
C GLY A 47 -15.79 28.31 -5.99
N CYS A 48 -15.56 27.58 -7.09
CA CYS A 48 -14.40 26.69 -7.20
C CYS A 48 -13.07 27.45 -7.09
N THR A 49 -12.97 28.63 -7.69
CA THR A 49 -11.76 29.47 -7.62
C THR A 49 -11.55 29.99 -6.19
N LEU A 50 -12.63 30.39 -5.50
CA LEU A 50 -12.58 30.85 -4.12
C LEU A 50 -12.09 29.73 -3.19
N VAL A 51 -12.61 28.50 -3.35
CA VAL A 51 -12.15 27.35 -2.54
C VAL A 51 -10.69 27.05 -2.80
N LYS A 52 -10.22 27.10 -4.05
CA LYS A 52 -8.81 26.86 -4.38
C LYS A 52 -7.87 27.87 -3.74
N ASN A 53 -8.27 29.14 -3.68
CA ASN A 53 -7.41 30.22 -3.14
C ASN A 53 -7.52 30.36 -1.62
N LEU A 54 -8.72 30.14 -1.05
CA LEU A 54 -8.98 30.26 0.39
C LEU A 54 -8.74 28.94 1.14
N HIS A 55 -8.65 27.81 0.42
CA HIS A 55 -8.53 26.46 0.98
C HIS A 55 -9.58 26.17 2.06
N CYS A 56 -10.83 26.61 1.85
CA CYS A 56 -11.92 26.48 2.80
C CYS A 56 -12.76 25.21 2.55
N TYR A 57 -13.57 24.82 3.54
CA TYR A 57 -14.58 23.78 3.34
C TYR A 57 -15.62 24.28 2.34
N ALA A 58 -16.20 23.40 1.51
CA ALA A 58 -17.18 23.83 0.53
C ALA A 58 -18.27 22.79 0.25
N VAL A 59 -19.51 23.24 0.09
CA VAL A 59 -20.63 22.45 -0.42
C VAL A 59 -21.27 23.24 -1.58
N ILE A 60 -21.00 22.82 -2.81
CA ILE A 60 -21.41 23.51 -4.04
C ILE A 60 -22.39 22.62 -4.82
N ASN A 61 -23.65 23.04 -4.92
CA ASN A 61 -24.67 22.33 -5.68
C ASN A 61 -24.65 22.74 -7.16
N CYS A 62 -24.13 21.84 -8.00
CA CYS A 62 -24.25 21.91 -9.47
C CYS A 62 -25.30 20.92 -10.02
N LYS A 63 -26.01 20.17 -9.14
CA LYS A 63 -26.90 19.06 -9.51
C LYS A 63 -28.36 19.44 -9.63
N TYR A 64 -28.88 20.14 -8.62
CA TYR A 64 -30.30 20.45 -8.49
C TYR A 64 -30.59 21.91 -8.88
N LYS A 65 -31.68 22.13 -9.61
CA LYS A 65 -32.18 23.45 -10.07
C LYS A 65 -32.67 24.33 -8.89
N PRO A 66 -32.80 25.67 -9.06
CA PRO A 66 -33.29 26.56 -8.00
C PRO A 66 -34.69 26.19 -7.53
N THR A 67 -35.56 25.79 -8.45
CA THR A 67 -36.93 25.33 -8.15
C THR A 67 -36.97 24.12 -7.21
N ILE A 68 -35.86 23.39 -7.11
CA ILE A 68 -35.70 22.23 -6.24
C ILE A 68 -34.96 22.61 -4.95
N MET A 69 -34.01 23.54 -5.02
CA MET A 69 -33.15 24.02 -3.93
C MET A 69 -33.47 25.49 -3.62
N ASP A 70 -34.61 25.73 -2.98
CA ASP A 70 -34.99 27.07 -2.54
C ASP A 70 -34.25 27.44 -1.25
N MET A 71 -33.44 28.48 -1.34
CA MET A 71 -32.66 29.08 -0.26
C MET A 71 -33.50 29.82 0.76
N ASN A 72 -34.64 30.32 0.33
CA ASN A 72 -35.57 31.05 1.18
C ASN A 72 -36.48 30.08 1.93
N ASP A 73 -36.65 28.84 1.45
CA ASP A 73 -37.42 27.79 2.11
C ASP A 73 -36.75 26.41 2.14
N ILE A 74 -35.88 26.24 3.13
CA ILE A 74 -35.21 24.96 3.40
C ILE A 74 -36.20 23.82 3.74
N ARG A 75 -37.42 24.11 4.23
CA ARG A 75 -38.39 23.06 4.60
C ARG A 75 -38.81 22.21 3.40
N ALA A 76 -38.80 22.80 2.20
CA ALA A 76 -39.04 22.06 0.96
C ALA A 76 -37.94 21.01 0.69
N ILE A 77 -36.71 21.28 1.14
CA ILE A 77 -35.56 20.40 1.00
C ILE A 77 -35.62 19.24 2.02
N GLN A 78 -36.10 19.49 3.25
CA GLN A 78 -36.21 18.47 4.30
C GLN A 78 -37.09 17.28 3.90
N LYS A 79 -38.17 17.52 3.14
CA LYS A 79 -39.06 16.46 2.65
C LYS A 79 -38.37 15.52 1.65
N ARG A 80 -37.18 15.88 1.14
CA ARG A 80 -36.47 15.18 0.07
C ARG A 80 -35.20 14.51 0.59
N LYS A 81 -35.34 13.28 1.10
CA LYS A 81 -34.26 12.49 1.74
C LYS A 81 -32.92 12.56 1.00
N LYS A 82 -32.89 12.35 -0.32
CA LYS A 82 -31.64 12.40 -1.12
C LYS A 82 -30.94 13.77 -1.08
N ILE A 83 -31.69 14.88 -1.08
CA ILE A 83 -31.10 16.23 -1.02
C ILE A 83 -30.63 16.54 0.40
N THR A 84 -31.40 16.14 1.40
CA THR A 84 -30.99 16.24 2.80
C THR A 84 -29.67 15.50 3.05
N ASP A 85 -29.55 14.27 2.55
CA ASP A 85 -28.36 13.45 2.69
C ASP A 85 -27.16 14.00 1.90
N ASP A 86 -27.36 14.41 0.65
CA ASP A 86 -26.27 14.88 -0.23
C ASP A 86 -25.81 16.32 0.09
N PHE A 87 -26.68 17.18 0.66
CA PHE A 87 -26.40 18.61 0.84
C PHE A 87 -26.40 19.04 2.32
N LEU A 88 -27.53 18.92 3.02
CA LEU A 88 -27.66 19.44 4.39
C LEU A 88 -26.81 18.65 5.39
N ASN A 89 -26.76 17.33 5.26
CA ASN A 89 -25.91 16.49 6.11
C ASN A 89 -24.41 16.74 5.86
N ARG A 90 -24.02 17.19 4.65
CA ARG A 90 -22.64 17.60 4.35
C ARG A 90 -22.28 18.92 5.01
N ILE A 91 -23.17 19.91 4.96
CA ILE A 91 -23.00 21.19 5.68
C ILE A 91 -22.87 20.91 7.18
N LYS A 92 -23.73 20.04 7.73
CA LYS A 92 -23.68 19.62 9.12
C LYS A 92 -22.33 18.97 9.46
N ALA A 93 -21.89 17.99 8.68
CA ALA A 93 -20.63 17.29 8.92
C ALA A 93 -19.41 18.24 8.94
N PHE A 94 -19.32 19.17 7.99
CA PHE A 94 -18.22 20.14 7.97
C PHE A 94 -18.29 21.16 9.11
N LYS A 95 -19.49 21.59 9.47
CA LYS A 95 -19.70 22.40 10.68
C LYS A 95 -19.20 21.67 11.92
N GLU A 96 -19.57 20.40 12.07
CA GLU A 96 -19.18 19.57 13.21
C GLU A 96 -17.66 19.39 13.24
N GLU A 97 -17.03 19.04 12.13
CA GLU A 97 -15.57 18.89 12.03
C GLU A 97 -14.82 20.18 12.44
N ILE A 98 -15.26 21.35 11.97
CA ILE A 98 -14.67 22.63 12.37
C ILE A 98 -14.84 22.85 13.89
N SER A 99 -16.04 22.58 14.41
CA SER A 99 -16.36 22.78 15.84
C SER A 99 -15.59 21.81 16.75
N GLU A 100 -15.41 20.56 16.33
CA GLU A 100 -14.69 19.51 17.06
C GLU A 100 -13.19 19.80 17.21
N ASN A 101 -12.66 20.66 16.33
CA ASN A 101 -11.28 21.15 16.36
C ASN A 101 -11.18 22.56 17.02
N ASP A 102 -12.11 22.88 17.92
CA ASP A 102 -12.14 24.08 18.76
C ASP A 102 -12.18 25.41 17.96
N LEU A 103 -12.73 25.38 16.76
CA LEU A 103 -12.89 26.55 15.91
C LEU A 103 -14.37 26.92 15.73
N LEU A 104 -14.62 28.22 15.64
CA LEU A 104 -15.96 28.73 15.36
C LEU A 104 -16.20 28.78 13.84
N PRO A 105 -17.20 28.07 13.29
CA PRO A 105 -17.45 28.07 11.85
C PRO A 105 -17.88 29.45 11.34
N LEU A 106 -17.25 29.90 10.26
CA LEU A 106 -17.65 31.06 9.46
C LEU A 106 -18.23 30.58 8.13
N ILE A 107 -19.54 30.68 7.98
CA ILE A 107 -20.27 30.14 6.84
C ILE A 107 -20.54 31.26 5.84
N LEU A 108 -20.02 31.08 4.63
CA LEU A 108 -20.21 32.00 3.51
C LEU A 108 -21.22 31.37 2.54
N ILE A 109 -22.40 31.97 2.44
CA ILE A 109 -23.47 31.48 1.58
C ILE A 109 -23.50 32.35 0.33
N LEU A 110 -23.07 31.81 -0.81
CA LEU A 110 -22.97 32.57 -2.06
C LEU A 110 -24.19 32.32 -2.94
N GLN A 111 -24.77 33.40 -3.45
CA GLN A 111 -25.90 33.36 -4.38
C GLN A 111 -25.79 34.46 -5.43
N THR A 112 -26.57 34.32 -6.51
CA THR A 112 -26.76 35.37 -7.51
C THR A 112 -28.09 36.07 -7.28
N GLY A 113 -28.13 37.39 -7.42
CA GLY A 113 -29.38 38.16 -7.37
C GLY A 113 -29.16 39.62 -7.70
N GLU A 114 -30.24 40.33 -7.98
CA GLU A 114 -30.27 41.78 -8.13
C GLU A 114 -31.23 42.37 -7.10
N ASP A 115 -30.80 43.43 -6.41
CA ASP A 115 -31.66 44.21 -5.53
C ASP A 115 -31.93 45.56 -6.19
N ILE A 116 -33.20 45.92 -6.29
CA ILE A 116 -33.66 47.12 -6.99
C ILE A 116 -33.18 48.38 -6.23
N THR A 117 -33.04 48.29 -4.91
CA THR A 117 -32.63 49.41 -4.04
C THR A 117 -31.12 49.68 -4.09
N HIS A 118 -30.30 48.68 -4.40
CA HIS A 118 -28.84 48.75 -4.34
C HIS A 118 -28.15 48.44 -5.67
N ARG A 119 -28.64 49.02 -6.78
CA ARG A 119 -28.11 48.79 -8.15
C ARG A 119 -26.62 49.09 -8.36
N GLN A 120 -25.99 49.86 -7.47
CA GLN A 120 -24.58 50.22 -7.56
C GLN A 120 -23.64 49.28 -6.78
N ALA A 121 -24.19 48.36 -5.97
CA ALA A 121 -23.39 47.42 -5.21
C ALA A 121 -22.92 46.24 -6.08
N ASP A 122 -21.68 45.79 -5.84
CA ASP A 122 -21.15 44.57 -6.44
C ASP A 122 -21.56 43.33 -5.62
N ILE A 123 -21.62 43.48 -4.29
CA ILE A 123 -22.02 42.44 -3.35
C ILE A 123 -23.01 43.00 -2.33
N ILE A 124 -24.12 42.29 -2.13
CA ILE A 124 -25.15 42.64 -1.15
C ILE A 124 -25.17 41.59 -0.04
N PHE A 125 -25.03 42.05 1.20
CA PHE A 125 -24.91 41.21 2.38
C PHE A 125 -26.25 40.95 3.06
N GLY A 126 -26.61 39.68 3.19
CA GLY A 126 -27.67 39.19 4.06
C GLY A 126 -27.09 38.53 5.30
N TYR A 127 -27.53 38.92 6.50
CA TYR A 127 -26.97 38.40 7.75
C TYR A 127 -28.04 37.98 8.75
N GLY A 128 -29.21 37.60 8.25
CA GLY A 128 -30.20 36.87 9.02
C GLY A 128 -30.52 37.55 10.35
N GLN A 129 -31.23 38.67 10.31
CA GLN A 129 -31.54 39.46 11.50
C GLN A 129 -32.53 38.80 12.48
N GLY A 130 -33.23 37.73 12.10
CA GLY A 130 -34.34 37.19 12.89
C GLY A 130 -35.56 38.13 12.92
N GLU A 131 -36.58 37.77 13.69
CA GLU A 131 -37.81 38.57 13.80
C GLU A 131 -37.66 39.63 14.91
N ARG A 132 -37.85 40.92 14.60
CA ARG A 132 -37.90 41.98 15.62
C ARG A 132 -39.24 41.98 16.34
N GLY A 133 -39.24 42.27 17.65
CA GLY A 133 -40.46 42.54 18.42
C GLY A 133 -41.27 41.31 18.85
N ARG A 134 -40.64 40.13 18.85
CA ARG A 134 -41.25 38.88 19.36
C ARG A 134 -40.43 38.37 20.54
N ASP A 135 -41.06 38.29 21.72
CA ASP A 135 -40.40 37.81 22.95
C ASP A 135 -40.08 36.30 22.88
N ASP A 136 -40.86 35.54 22.12
CA ASP A 136 -40.59 34.11 21.85
C ASP A 136 -39.43 33.89 20.86
N ARG A 137 -39.04 34.93 20.10
CA ARG A 137 -38.05 34.88 19.02
C ARG A 137 -37.26 36.18 18.95
N PRO A 138 -36.33 36.42 19.90
CA PRO A 138 -35.56 37.65 19.94
C PRO A 138 -34.73 37.84 18.66
N HIS A 139 -34.59 39.10 18.25
CA HIS A 139 -33.72 39.52 17.15
C HIS A 139 -32.29 39.07 17.42
N ARG A 140 -31.78 38.17 16.58
CA ARG A 140 -30.45 37.55 16.72
C ARG A 140 -29.78 37.45 15.35
N PRO A 141 -28.97 38.46 14.99
CA PRO A 141 -28.15 38.43 13.80
C PRO A 141 -27.31 37.15 13.71
N THR A 142 -27.16 36.60 12.51
CA THR A 142 -26.32 35.42 12.29
C THR A 142 -24.83 35.72 12.34
N ILE A 143 -24.46 37.01 12.32
CA ILE A 143 -23.10 37.51 12.50
C ILE A 143 -23.14 38.80 13.32
N ALA A 144 -22.11 39.05 14.12
CA ALA A 144 -22.00 40.31 14.87
C ALA A 144 -21.88 41.51 13.89
N PRO A 145 -22.64 42.61 14.09
CA PRO A 145 -22.55 43.80 13.25
C PRO A 145 -21.13 44.38 13.15
N SER A 146 -20.35 44.30 14.23
CA SER A 146 -18.95 44.76 14.25
C SER A 146 -18.05 43.93 13.32
N LEU A 147 -18.21 42.61 13.28
CA LEU A 147 -17.47 41.73 12.37
C LEU A 147 -17.92 41.95 10.92
N LEU A 148 -19.22 42.11 10.69
CA LEU A 148 -19.76 42.43 9.38
C LEU A 148 -19.18 43.72 8.81
N SER A 149 -19.12 44.79 9.60
CA SER A 149 -18.52 46.06 9.17
C SER A 149 -17.05 45.91 8.79
N LYS A 150 -16.27 45.12 9.55
CA LYS A 150 -14.86 44.83 9.21
C LYS A 150 -14.73 44.08 7.89
N ILE A 151 -15.56 43.07 7.65
CA ILE A 151 -15.57 42.31 6.39
C ILE A 151 -15.92 43.23 5.21
N ARG A 152 -16.90 44.12 5.40
CA ARG A 152 -17.31 45.09 4.37
C ARG A 152 -16.18 46.04 3.99
N ILE A 153 -15.55 46.66 4.98
CA ILE A 153 -14.42 47.57 4.76
C ILE A 153 -13.31 46.84 4.00
N ALA A 154 -12.95 45.62 4.43
CA ALA A 154 -11.92 44.84 3.78
C ALA A 154 -12.24 44.49 2.31
N LEU A 155 -13.51 44.28 1.95
CA LEU A 155 -13.91 44.11 0.55
C LEU A 155 -13.88 45.42 -0.24
N GLU A 156 -14.28 46.52 0.39
CA GLU A 156 -14.24 47.86 -0.21
C GLU A 156 -12.80 48.28 -0.52
N ASP A 157 -11.85 47.93 0.36
CA ASP A 157 -10.41 48.10 0.13
C ASP A 157 -9.91 47.28 -1.08
N GLN A 158 -10.55 46.15 -1.38
CA GLN A 158 -10.30 45.35 -2.59
C GLN A 158 -11.06 45.88 -3.84
N GLY A 159 -11.69 47.04 -3.75
CA GLY A 159 -12.44 47.65 -4.84
C GLY A 159 -13.76 46.94 -5.14
N ILE A 160 -14.35 46.26 -4.15
CA ILE A 160 -15.69 45.67 -4.25
C ILE A 160 -16.68 46.57 -3.51
N ARG A 161 -17.65 47.15 -4.23
CA ARG A 161 -18.69 47.97 -3.61
C ARG A 161 -19.67 47.07 -2.85
N THR A 162 -19.89 47.35 -1.57
CA THR A 162 -20.77 46.53 -0.73
C THR A 162 -22.03 47.27 -0.29
N ALA A 163 -23.13 46.54 -0.14
CA ALA A 163 -24.35 47.04 0.50
C ALA A 163 -24.91 46.01 1.50
N LEU A 164 -25.78 46.47 2.40
CA LEU A 164 -26.56 45.59 3.28
C LEU A 164 -27.94 45.38 2.66
N ALA A 165 -28.43 44.15 2.62
CA ALA A 165 -29.78 43.86 2.16
C ALA A 165 -30.82 44.50 3.08
N ASP A 166 -31.88 45.05 2.49
CA ASP A 166 -33.04 45.53 3.23
C ASP A 166 -33.64 44.42 4.10
N THR A 167 -34.05 44.76 5.32
CA THR A 167 -34.57 43.75 6.28
C THR A 167 -35.88 43.08 5.85
N SER A 168 -36.58 43.68 4.88
CA SER A 168 -37.79 43.14 4.23
C SER A 168 -37.46 42.28 3.01
N SER A 169 -36.24 42.36 2.47
CA SER A 169 -35.83 41.66 1.26
C SER A 169 -35.54 40.18 1.54
N ASP A 170 -35.90 39.32 0.59
CA ASP A 170 -35.68 37.87 0.70
C ASP A 170 -34.19 37.52 0.79
N ILE A 171 -33.33 38.29 0.12
CA ILE A 171 -31.87 38.07 0.14
C ILE A 171 -31.22 38.38 1.50
N CYS A 172 -31.93 39.06 2.42
CA CYS A 172 -31.46 39.25 3.80
C CYS A 172 -31.40 37.93 4.58
N GLY A 173 -32.21 36.93 4.18
CA GLY A 173 -32.34 35.66 4.87
C GLY A 173 -32.93 35.81 6.27
N ARG A 174 -33.87 36.76 6.46
CA ARG A 174 -34.49 37.07 7.76
C ARG A 174 -35.39 35.93 8.25
N LYS A 175 -36.06 35.24 7.34
CA LYS A 175 -37.05 34.21 7.67
C LYS A 175 -36.38 33.01 8.32
N SER A 176 -37.03 32.42 9.33
CA SER A 176 -36.51 31.25 10.09
C SER A 176 -36.23 30.02 9.22
N TYR A 177 -36.89 29.94 8.06
CA TYR A 177 -36.77 28.86 7.08
C TYR A 177 -35.83 29.24 5.91
N SER A 178 -35.07 30.33 6.03
CA SER A 178 -33.95 30.62 5.11
C SER A 178 -32.72 29.81 5.49
N LEU A 179 -31.89 29.44 4.51
CA LEU A 179 -30.62 28.74 4.75
C LEU A 179 -29.69 29.53 5.67
N ASN A 180 -29.72 30.86 5.62
CA ASN A 180 -28.88 31.68 6.50
C ASN A 180 -29.28 31.55 7.99
N GLN A 181 -30.52 31.15 8.27
CA GLN A 181 -31.01 30.91 9.64
C GLN A 181 -30.87 29.46 10.09
N LEU A 182 -30.26 28.58 9.28
CA LEU A 182 -30.23 27.12 9.50
C LEU A 182 -29.80 26.75 10.93
N PHE A 183 -28.70 27.36 11.41
CA PHE A 183 -28.11 27.05 12.72
C PHE A 183 -28.83 27.70 13.90
N ARG A 184 -29.81 28.57 13.63
CA ARG A 184 -30.58 29.29 14.65
C ARG A 184 -31.86 28.53 15.05
N GLN A 185 -32.20 27.44 14.37
CA GLN A 185 -33.45 26.70 14.57
C GLN A 185 -33.23 25.39 15.35
N LYS A 186 -33.75 25.33 16.58
CA LYS A 186 -33.65 24.13 17.45
C LYS A 186 -34.38 22.90 16.90
N LYS A 187 -35.54 23.10 16.26
CA LYS A 187 -36.46 22.03 15.87
C LYS A 187 -36.34 21.60 14.39
N TYR A 188 -35.30 22.05 13.70
CA TYR A 188 -35.21 21.86 12.25
C TYR A 188 -34.62 20.49 11.87
N MET A 189 -33.37 20.22 12.24
CA MET A 189 -32.79 18.87 12.25
C MET A 189 -31.85 18.71 13.45
N ASP A 190 -31.77 17.50 13.98
CA ASP A 190 -30.92 17.19 15.13
C ASP A 190 -29.44 17.45 14.80
N GLY A 191 -28.75 18.14 15.71
CA GLY A 191 -27.32 18.48 15.60
C GLY A 191 -26.97 19.68 14.72
N LEU A 192 -27.95 20.33 14.05
CA LEU A 192 -27.69 21.56 13.29
C LEU A 192 -27.80 22.84 14.11
N TYR A 193 -28.53 22.82 15.23
CA TYR A 193 -28.67 24.01 16.06
C TYR A 193 -27.35 24.39 16.73
N ASP A 194 -26.80 25.53 16.35
CA ASP A 194 -25.63 26.13 16.97
C ASP A 194 -25.72 27.67 16.86
N PRO A 195 -26.14 28.36 17.93
CA PRO A 195 -26.29 29.81 17.92
C PRO A 195 -24.95 30.55 17.93
N ASN A 196 -23.80 29.87 18.01
CA ASN A 196 -22.52 30.54 17.92
C ASN A 196 -22.02 30.60 16.46
N VAL A 197 -22.49 29.70 15.60
CA VAL A 197 -22.10 29.66 14.18
C VAL A 197 -22.38 31.01 13.51
N CYS A 198 -21.33 31.58 12.92
CA CYS A 198 -21.43 32.79 12.14
C CYS A 198 -21.80 32.42 10.71
N SER A 199 -22.90 32.97 10.19
CA SER A 199 -23.27 32.79 8.78
C SER A 199 -23.60 34.11 8.12
N ILE A 200 -23.24 34.23 6.85
CA ILE A 200 -23.48 35.41 6.05
C ILE A 200 -23.78 35.02 4.60
N THR A 201 -24.77 35.68 4.01
CA THR A 201 -25.15 35.54 2.61
C THR A 201 -24.50 36.65 1.80
N LEU A 202 -23.74 36.26 0.78
CA LEU A 202 -23.14 37.16 -0.21
C LEU A 202 -23.92 37.01 -1.52
N THR A 203 -24.75 38.00 -1.82
CA THR A 203 -25.47 38.08 -3.09
C THR A 203 -24.57 38.80 -4.09
N ILE A 204 -24.02 38.04 -5.03
CA ILE A 204 -23.13 38.56 -6.08
C ILE A 204 -23.99 39.07 -7.24
N THR A 205 -23.82 40.34 -7.62
CA THR A 205 -24.60 40.92 -8.72
C THR A 205 -24.09 40.43 -10.09
N THR A 206 -24.97 40.50 -11.09
CA THR A 206 -24.69 40.07 -12.48
C THR A 206 -23.46 40.77 -13.07
N THR A 207 -23.17 41.99 -12.63
CA THR A 207 -22.00 42.78 -13.04
C THR A 207 -20.65 42.12 -12.77
N ARG A 208 -20.56 41.26 -11.73
CA ARG A 208 -19.36 40.51 -11.33
C ARG A 208 -19.35 39.07 -11.85
N LEU A 209 -20.45 38.63 -12.47
CA LEU A 209 -20.66 37.28 -12.99
C LEU A 209 -20.89 37.24 -14.51
N VAL A 210 -20.46 38.29 -15.22
CA VAL A 210 -20.61 38.44 -16.68
C VAL A 210 -19.97 37.27 -17.43
N ASP A 211 -18.74 36.91 -17.05
CA ASP A 211 -17.98 35.82 -17.64
C ASP A 211 -17.16 35.06 -16.59
N GLY A 212 -16.54 33.97 -17.01
CA GLY A 212 -15.69 33.15 -16.13
C GLY A 212 -14.44 33.88 -15.64
N LYS A 213 -13.90 34.85 -16.38
CA LYS A 213 -12.68 35.59 -16.00
C LYS A 213 -12.97 36.55 -14.86
N LYS A 214 -14.05 37.33 -14.96
CA LYS A 214 -14.49 38.28 -13.94
C LYS A 214 -14.99 37.56 -12.69
N ALA A 215 -15.63 36.40 -12.86
CA ALA A 215 -15.97 35.50 -11.75
C ALA A 215 -14.72 35.01 -11.00
N ALA A 216 -13.67 34.59 -11.71
CA ALA A 216 -12.40 34.18 -11.11
C ALA A 216 -11.67 35.34 -10.41
N GLN A 217 -11.66 36.54 -11.02
CA GLN A 217 -11.11 37.74 -10.39
C GLN A 217 -11.85 38.10 -9.10
N THR A 218 -13.18 38.07 -9.12
CA THR A 218 -14.00 38.31 -7.93
C THR A 218 -13.71 37.27 -6.85
N ALA A 219 -13.54 36.00 -7.22
CA ALA A 219 -13.14 34.95 -6.29
C ALA A 219 -11.77 35.20 -5.65
N GLN A 220 -10.80 35.72 -6.40
CA GLN A 220 -9.48 36.06 -5.87
C GLN A 220 -9.57 37.20 -4.84
N GLN A 221 -10.30 38.28 -5.15
CA GLN A 221 -10.54 39.39 -4.22
C GLN A 221 -11.25 38.92 -2.94
N LEU A 222 -12.24 38.05 -3.08
CA LEU A 222 -12.92 37.42 -1.94
C LEU A 222 -11.96 36.55 -1.13
N ALA A 223 -11.10 35.74 -1.77
CA ALA A 223 -10.15 34.89 -1.07
C ALA A 223 -9.13 35.71 -0.26
N GLU A 224 -8.58 36.76 -0.87
CA GLU A 224 -7.65 37.69 -0.20
C GLU A 224 -8.30 38.33 1.03
N THR A 225 -9.56 38.77 0.89
CA THR A 225 -10.32 39.36 2.01
C THR A 225 -10.60 38.35 3.12
N PHE A 226 -11.17 37.19 2.77
CA PHE A 226 -11.59 36.20 3.76
C PHE A 226 -10.43 35.46 4.40
N SER A 227 -9.23 35.47 3.79
CA SER A 227 -8.01 34.95 4.42
C SER A 227 -7.71 35.65 5.74
N ALA A 228 -7.95 36.97 5.85
CA ALA A 228 -7.75 37.74 7.08
C ALA A 228 -8.73 37.36 8.22
N PHE A 229 -9.86 36.74 7.88
CA PHE A 229 -10.88 36.31 8.84
C PHE A 229 -10.87 34.79 9.07
N ALA A 230 -10.10 34.05 8.28
CA ALA A 230 -9.94 32.61 8.38
C ALA A 230 -8.98 32.25 9.52
N LYS A 231 -9.40 31.33 10.38
CA LYS A 231 -8.55 30.71 11.40
C LYS A 231 -8.05 29.36 10.89
N PRO A 232 -6.72 29.12 10.85
CA PRO A 232 -6.18 27.88 10.34
C PRO A 232 -6.57 26.70 11.24
N MET A 233 -6.86 25.56 10.62
CA MET A 233 -7.08 24.29 11.32
C MET A 233 -5.77 23.81 11.98
N PRO A 234 -5.84 23.15 13.13
CA PRO A 234 -4.67 22.52 13.72
C PRO A 234 -4.11 21.43 12.81
N LEU A 235 -2.80 21.17 12.92
CA LEU A 235 -2.10 20.14 12.15
C LEU A 235 -2.62 18.73 12.50
N VAL A 236 -2.90 18.50 13.78
CA VAL A 236 -3.54 17.27 14.28
C VAL A 236 -5.03 17.57 14.43
N ARG A 237 -5.86 16.85 13.69
CA ARG A 237 -7.30 17.03 13.63
C ARG A 237 -8.02 15.85 14.25
N ARG A 238 -9.20 16.09 14.81
CA ARG A 238 -10.18 15.03 15.09
C ARG A 238 -10.88 14.65 13.80
N ILE A 239 -10.70 13.41 13.37
CA ILE A 239 -11.25 12.86 12.14
C ILE A 239 -12.23 11.75 12.50
N ALA A 240 -13.43 11.81 11.92
CA ALA A 240 -14.44 10.78 12.11
C ALA A 240 -13.96 9.42 11.58
N MET A 241 -14.17 8.36 12.36
CA MET A 241 -13.67 7.01 12.02
C MET A 241 -14.32 6.45 10.74
N ASN A 242 -15.56 6.85 10.44
CA ASN A 242 -16.28 6.45 9.23
C ASN A 242 -15.81 7.16 7.95
N ALA A 243 -15.03 8.25 8.08
CA ALA A 243 -14.46 8.97 6.95
C ALA A 243 -13.15 8.34 6.46
N ILE A 244 -12.61 7.35 7.17
CA ILE A 244 -11.34 6.67 6.85
C ILE A 244 -11.62 5.41 6.02
N ASP A 245 -11.22 5.46 4.75
CA ASP A 245 -11.30 4.36 3.79
C ASP A 245 -10.30 3.24 4.16
N THR A 246 -10.82 2.02 4.36
CA THR A 246 -10.01 0.81 4.62
C THR A 246 -10.51 -0.42 3.86
N GLY A 247 -11.55 -0.28 3.03
CA GLY A 247 -12.24 -1.40 2.42
C GLY A 247 -11.57 -1.95 1.16
N ARG A 248 -10.69 -1.20 0.51
CA ARG A 248 -10.00 -1.63 -0.72
C ARG A 248 -8.50 -1.80 -0.47
N PRO A 249 -7.81 -2.75 -1.15
CA PRO A 249 -6.35 -2.88 -1.04
C PRO A 249 -5.59 -1.59 -1.37
N GLN A 250 -6.15 -0.80 -2.27
CA GLN A 250 -5.70 0.52 -2.69
C GLN A 250 -5.68 1.56 -1.56
N ASP A 251 -6.44 1.38 -0.49
CA ASP A 251 -6.51 2.30 0.65
C ASP A 251 -5.39 2.04 1.65
N LEU A 252 -4.78 0.85 1.57
CA LEU A 252 -3.73 0.38 2.48
C LEU A 252 -2.33 0.38 1.83
N ARG A 253 -2.19 0.93 0.62
CA ARG A 253 -0.96 0.84 -0.19
C ARG A 253 0.30 1.46 0.44
N PHE A 254 0.12 2.39 1.37
CA PHE A 254 1.21 3.06 2.08
C PHE A 254 1.54 2.40 3.42
N ILE A 255 0.82 1.33 3.77
CA ILE A 255 1.05 0.56 5.00
C ILE A 255 1.99 -0.59 4.66
N PHE A 256 3.25 -0.43 5.02
CA PHE A 256 4.30 -1.39 4.69
C PHE A 256 4.47 -2.50 5.73
N ARG A 257 3.65 -2.47 6.80
CA ARG A 257 3.77 -3.42 7.90
C ARG A 257 3.29 -4.80 7.48
N VAL A 258 4.16 -5.78 7.69
CA VAL A 258 3.84 -7.19 7.53
C VAL A 258 3.22 -7.67 8.84
N TYR A 259 1.97 -8.14 8.77
CA TYR A 259 1.35 -8.88 9.87
C TYR A 259 1.57 -10.36 9.62
N GLY A 260 1.95 -11.09 10.67
CA GLY A 260 1.72 -12.53 10.80
C GLY A 260 2.37 -13.42 9.75
N ASP A 261 3.11 -14.39 10.24
CA ASP A 261 3.23 -15.67 9.56
C ASP A 261 1.89 -16.41 9.81
N ASP A 262 1.05 -16.52 8.77
CA ASP A 262 -0.32 -17.05 8.91
C ASP A 262 -0.33 -18.57 9.24
N GLN A 263 0.83 -19.25 9.27
CA GLN A 263 0.92 -20.64 9.70
C GLN A 263 1.09 -20.82 11.22
N HIS A 264 1.40 -19.78 12.00
CA HIS A 264 1.61 -19.86 13.46
C HIS A 264 1.29 -18.54 14.20
N ASN A 265 0.02 -18.08 14.19
CA ASN A 265 -0.70 -17.48 15.34
C ASN A 265 -1.77 -16.44 14.93
N ASP A 266 -3.01 -16.87 14.79
CA ASP A 266 -4.18 -15.98 14.88
C ASP A 266 -4.32 -15.35 16.29
N MET A 267 -3.83 -16.02 17.34
CA MET A 267 -3.87 -15.52 18.73
C MET A 267 -3.00 -14.26 18.97
N ILE A 268 -1.98 -14.02 18.15
CA ILE A 268 -1.08 -12.85 18.30
C ILE A 268 -1.73 -11.58 17.73
N ARG A 269 -2.70 -11.70 16.81
CA ARG A 269 -3.36 -10.55 16.16
C ARG A 269 -4.32 -9.81 17.10
N GLU A 270 -5.12 -10.55 17.86
CA GLU A 270 -6.08 -9.97 18.81
C GLU A 270 -5.33 -9.42 20.04
N ALA A 271 -4.48 -10.22 20.68
CA ALA A 271 -3.76 -9.82 21.90
C ALA A 271 -2.99 -8.48 21.75
N TYR A 272 -2.30 -8.25 20.63
CA TYR A 272 -1.56 -7.00 20.40
C TYR A 272 -2.41 -5.78 20.07
N ILE A 273 -3.63 -5.98 19.56
CA ILE A 273 -4.60 -4.90 19.35
C ILE A 273 -5.36 -4.65 20.64
N ASP A 274 -5.66 -5.70 21.41
CA ASP A 274 -6.29 -5.65 22.74
C ASP A 274 -5.40 -4.90 23.73
N GLU A 275 -4.11 -5.24 23.81
CA GLU A 275 -3.14 -4.51 24.64
C GLU A 275 -3.03 -3.03 24.24
N LEU A 276 -2.99 -2.76 22.93
CA LEU A 276 -2.93 -1.40 22.42
C LEU A 276 -4.23 -0.64 22.70
N ALA A 277 -5.39 -1.30 22.60
CA ALA A 277 -6.70 -0.75 22.95
C ALA A 277 -6.76 -0.42 24.44
N GLY A 278 -6.35 -1.34 25.33
CA GLY A 278 -6.26 -1.08 26.77
C GLY A 278 -5.32 0.09 27.10
N SER A 279 -4.15 0.16 26.44
CA SER A 279 -3.25 1.30 26.60
C SER A 279 -3.86 2.61 26.10
N ILE A 280 -4.59 2.61 24.99
CA ILE A 280 -5.25 3.81 24.45
C ILE A 280 -6.41 4.23 25.37
N GLU A 281 -7.11 3.29 25.99
CA GLU A 281 -8.18 3.57 26.93
C GLU A 281 -7.64 4.24 28.21
N HIS A 282 -6.49 3.77 28.73
CA HIS A 282 -5.88 4.32 29.94
C HIS A 282 -5.12 5.65 29.70
N ASN A 283 -4.29 5.71 28.67
CA ASN A 283 -3.35 6.82 28.45
C ASN A 283 -3.77 7.78 27.33
N GLY A 284 -4.86 7.49 26.62
CA GLY A 284 -5.22 8.19 25.40
C GLY A 284 -4.33 7.83 24.20
N LEU A 285 -4.63 8.44 23.05
CA LEU A 285 -3.87 8.24 21.82
C LEU A 285 -2.61 9.12 21.79
N LEU A 286 -1.52 8.65 22.42
CA LEU A 286 -0.28 9.43 22.55
C LEU A 286 0.35 9.86 21.21
N HIS A 287 0.16 9.07 20.17
CA HIS A 287 0.64 9.40 18.83
C HIS A 287 -0.56 9.47 17.89
N PRO A 288 -0.75 10.57 17.15
CA PRO A 288 -1.83 10.69 16.18
C PRO A 288 -1.57 9.85 14.94
N LEU A 289 -2.64 9.43 14.26
CA LEU A 289 -2.53 8.78 12.95
C LEU A 289 -1.93 9.74 11.93
N VAL A 290 -1.48 9.19 10.80
CA VAL A 290 -1.13 10.00 9.63
C VAL A 290 -2.05 9.59 8.50
N LEU A 291 -2.85 10.53 8.02
CA LEU A 291 -3.88 10.29 7.02
C LEU A 291 -3.61 11.12 5.77
N LEU A 292 -3.90 10.51 4.62
CA LEU A 292 -3.99 11.17 3.33
C LEU A 292 -5.45 11.53 3.07
N GLN A 293 -5.75 12.81 3.01
CA GLN A 293 -7.03 13.34 2.60
C GLN A 293 -7.15 13.30 1.07
N LYS A 294 -8.15 12.59 0.58
CA LYS A 294 -8.49 12.47 -0.83
C LYS A 294 -9.35 13.65 -1.27
N MET A 295 -9.40 13.88 -2.58
CA MET A 295 -10.25 14.93 -3.18
C MET A 295 -11.75 14.79 -2.89
N ASP A 296 -12.25 13.57 -2.60
CA ASP A 296 -13.65 13.31 -2.24
C ASP A 296 -13.99 13.58 -0.75
N GLY A 297 -13.02 14.09 0.02
CA GLY A 297 -13.17 14.37 1.43
C GLY A 297 -13.04 13.14 2.35
N ARG A 298 -12.64 11.98 1.83
CA ARG A 298 -12.32 10.81 2.65
C ARG A 298 -10.83 10.71 2.93
N TYR A 299 -10.47 9.86 3.87
CA TYR A 299 -9.09 9.70 4.33
C TYR A 299 -8.57 8.30 4.04
N LYS A 300 -7.31 8.17 3.64
CA LYS A 300 -6.55 6.92 3.63
C LYS A 300 -5.52 6.94 4.73
N ILE A 301 -5.18 5.76 5.26
CA ILE A 301 -4.16 5.66 6.29
C ILE A 301 -2.78 5.61 5.63
N LEU A 302 -1.95 6.63 5.88
CA LEU A 302 -0.52 6.58 5.57
C LEU A 302 0.22 5.81 6.66
N CYS A 303 -0.03 6.14 7.93
CA CYS A 303 0.60 5.47 9.07
C CYS A 303 -0.35 5.31 10.26
N GLY A 304 -0.14 4.26 11.04
CA GLY A 304 -0.85 4.02 12.31
C GLY A 304 -2.04 3.06 12.23
N PHE A 305 -2.08 2.17 11.23
CA PHE A 305 -3.18 1.20 11.06
C PHE A 305 -3.55 0.40 12.32
N ARG A 306 -2.56 -0.04 13.14
CA ARG A 306 -2.85 -0.73 14.42
C ARG A 306 -3.61 0.14 15.41
N ARG A 307 -3.25 1.42 15.51
CA ARG A 307 -3.95 2.40 16.37
C ARG A 307 -5.36 2.63 15.85
N PHE A 308 -5.54 2.71 14.54
CA PHE A 308 -6.87 2.76 13.92
C PHE A 308 -7.71 1.52 14.28
N GLN A 309 -7.15 0.31 14.17
CA GLN A 309 -7.85 -0.93 14.55
C GLN A 309 -8.21 -0.96 16.04
N ALA A 310 -7.28 -0.59 16.93
CA ALA A 310 -7.54 -0.49 18.37
C ALA A 310 -8.63 0.54 18.69
N MET A 311 -8.58 1.73 18.07
CA MET A 311 -9.63 2.76 18.20
C MET A 311 -11.00 2.27 17.70
N ARG A 312 -11.02 1.48 16.62
CA ARG A 312 -12.22 0.87 16.06
C ARG A 312 -12.80 -0.18 17.01
N GLN A 313 -11.96 -1.00 17.63
CA GLN A 313 -12.35 -1.98 18.64
C GLN A 313 -12.94 -1.30 19.88
N LEU A 314 -12.34 -0.19 20.32
CA LEU A 314 -12.85 0.68 21.40
C LEU A 314 -14.13 1.47 20.99
N ARG A 315 -14.64 1.29 19.77
CA ARG A 315 -15.84 1.97 19.24
C ARG A 315 -15.77 3.50 19.34
N ARG A 316 -14.57 4.07 19.21
CA ARG A 316 -14.38 5.52 19.19
C ARG A 316 -15.04 6.10 17.93
N GLN A 317 -15.71 7.25 18.08
CA GLN A 317 -16.37 7.94 16.96
C GLN A 317 -15.37 8.71 16.08
N TRP A 318 -14.30 9.19 16.70
CA TRP A 318 -13.24 9.98 16.05
C TRP A 318 -11.85 9.53 16.50
N VAL A 319 -10.83 9.95 15.75
CA VAL A 319 -9.42 9.71 16.02
C VAL A 319 -8.59 10.96 15.72
N GLU A 320 -7.56 11.21 16.51
CA GLU A 320 -6.58 12.26 16.24
C GLU A 320 -5.63 11.85 15.10
N ALA A 321 -5.50 12.72 14.11
CA ALA A 321 -4.70 12.46 12.93
C ALA A 321 -4.03 13.71 12.37
N LYS A 322 -2.76 13.57 11.95
CA LYS A 322 -2.12 14.51 11.02
C LYS A 322 -2.64 14.24 9.62
N THR A 323 -3.12 15.26 8.93
CA THR A 323 -3.72 15.12 7.60
C THR A 323 -2.86 15.78 6.53
N TYR A 324 -2.57 15.05 5.47
CA TYR A 324 -1.92 15.57 4.26
C TYR A 324 -2.91 15.56 3.10
N SER A 325 -2.96 16.62 2.31
CA SER A 325 -3.85 16.71 1.15
C SER A 325 -3.22 16.06 -0.08
N GLU A 326 -4.01 15.28 -0.84
CA GLU A 326 -3.62 14.71 -2.13
C GLU A 326 -3.22 15.78 -3.17
N GLY A 327 -3.70 17.02 -3.02
CA GLY A 327 -3.35 18.13 -3.90
C GLY A 327 -2.00 18.79 -3.62
N ASP A 328 -1.47 18.64 -2.40
CA ASP A 328 -0.27 19.37 -1.94
C ASP A 328 1.01 18.55 -2.12
N PHE A 329 0.88 17.24 -2.28
CA PHE A 329 1.99 16.28 -2.28
C PHE A 329 1.85 15.28 -3.41
N THR A 330 2.98 14.86 -3.98
CA THR A 330 3.01 13.81 -5.00
C THR A 330 2.85 12.42 -4.38
N THR A 331 2.53 11.42 -5.21
CA THR A 331 2.53 10.01 -4.76
C THR A 331 3.88 9.61 -4.16
N GLU A 332 5.00 10.09 -4.72
CA GLU A 332 6.35 9.83 -4.21
C GLU A 332 6.54 10.43 -2.81
N ASP A 333 6.04 11.65 -2.58
CA ASP A 333 6.07 12.29 -1.26
C ASP A 333 5.30 11.48 -0.22
N PHE A 334 4.16 10.89 -0.57
CA PHE A 334 3.43 10.02 0.37
C PHE A 334 4.20 8.75 0.73
N PHE A 335 4.94 8.15 -0.21
CA PHE A 335 5.85 7.05 0.10
C PHE A 335 6.97 7.51 1.05
N ASN A 336 7.56 8.68 0.81
CA ASN A 336 8.60 9.24 1.67
C ASN A 336 8.10 9.58 3.07
N ILE A 337 6.92 10.21 3.18
CA ILE A 337 6.26 10.53 4.46
C ILE A 337 5.99 9.23 5.24
N SER A 338 5.41 8.23 4.58
CA SER A 338 5.13 6.95 5.24
C SER A 338 6.42 6.26 5.67
N LEU A 339 7.45 6.25 4.82
CA LEU A 339 8.75 5.66 5.17
C LEU A 339 9.38 6.37 6.38
N ALA A 340 9.45 7.70 6.37
CA ALA A 340 10.03 8.49 7.46
C ALA A 340 9.30 8.26 8.81
N GLU A 341 7.97 8.24 8.79
CA GLU A 341 7.14 7.97 9.98
C GLU A 341 7.29 6.55 10.53
N ASN A 342 7.58 5.57 9.67
CA ASN A 342 7.83 4.19 10.09
C ASN A 342 9.26 4.03 10.63
N THR A 343 10.28 4.51 9.92
CA THR A 343 11.69 4.39 10.31
C THR A 343 12.00 5.13 11.61
N LYS A 344 11.33 6.25 11.90
CA LYS A 344 11.48 6.96 13.18
C LYS A 344 11.16 6.10 14.41
N ARG A 345 10.30 5.09 14.27
CA ARG A 345 9.83 4.26 15.40
C ARG A 345 10.67 3.00 15.59
N ARG A 346 11.06 2.35 14.50
CA ARG A 346 11.86 1.12 14.49
C ARG A 346 12.48 0.88 13.11
N ASN A 347 13.49 0.03 13.07
CA ASN A 347 14.00 -0.50 11.81
C ASN A 347 12.95 -1.41 11.14
N LEU A 348 12.79 -1.26 9.82
CA LEU A 348 11.96 -2.14 9.01
C LEU A 348 12.67 -3.48 8.80
N ASN A 349 11.93 -4.58 8.88
CA ASN A 349 12.50 -5.89 8.57
C ASN A 349 12.62 -6.08 7.04
N PRO A 350 13.43 -7.06 6.56
CA PRO A 350 13.65 -7.23 5.11
C PRO A 350 12.39 -7.46 4.28
N VAL A 351 11.37 -8.11 4.84
CA VAL A 351 10.11 -8.36 4.14
C VAL A 351 9.31 -7.06 4.01
N GLU A 352 9.27 -6.24 5.05
CA GLU A 352 8.63 -4.91 5.05
C GLU A 352 9.29 -3.96 4.05
N ILE A 353 10.63 -3.99 3.98
CA ILE A 353 11.39 -3.27 2.95
C ILE A 353 11.00 -3.76 1.55
N GLY A 354 10.89 -5.08 1.35
CA GLY A 354 10.43 -5.66 0.08
C GLY A 354 9.02 -5.21 -0.31
N ASN A 355 8.08 -5.19 0.65
CA ASN A 355 6.71 -4.71 0.45
C ASN A 355 6.67 -3.24 0.02
N PHE A 356 7.43 -2.39 0.73
CA PHE A 356 7.59 -0.98 0.38
C PHE A 356 8.09 -0.81 -1.05
N LEU A 357 9.16 -1.52 -1.41
CA LEU A 357 9.78 -1.41 -2.73
C LEU A 357 8.86 -1.92 -3.85
N GLU A 358 8.10 -2.99 -3.61
CA GLU A 358 7.12 -3.51 -4.58
C GLU A 358 5.97 -2.52 -4.79
N SER A 359 5.43 -1.97 -3.70
CA SER A 359 4.39 -0.95 -3.73
C SER A 359 4.88 0.31 -4.44
N ALA A 360 6.06 0.83 -4.09
CA ALA A 360 6.66 2.00 -4.74
C ALA A 360 6.95 1.75 -6.23
N SER A 361 7.43 0.56 -6.60
CA SER A 361 7.66 0.17 -7.99
C SER A 361 6.38 0.28 -8.82
N ARG A 362 5.28 -0.27 -8.29
CA ARG A 362 3.98 -0.32 -8.98
C ARG A 362 3.32 1.05 -9.08
N GLU A 363 3.29 1.81 -7.98
CA GLU A 363 2.57 3.08 -7.92
C GLU A 363 3.32 4.22 -8.61
N LEU A 364 4.66 4.20 -8.57
CA LEU A 364 5.51 5.23 -9.19
C LEU A 364 6.08 4.81 -10.55
N ASN A 365 5.74 3.61 -11.04
CA ASN A 365 6.27 3.00 -12.27
C ASN A 365 7.82 3.02 -12.32
N LEU A 366 8.46 2.74 -11.19
CA LEU A 366 9.92 2.76 -11.06
C LEU A 366 10.53 1.37 -11.24
N ASN A 367 11.63 1.32 -11.99
CA ASN A 367 12.47 0.12 -12.09
C ASN A 367 13.44 -0.01 -10.89
N ASN A 368 14.12 -1.16 -10.78
CA ASN A 368 15.00 -1.44 -9.64
C ASN A 368 16.16 -0.45 -9.49
N ALA A 369 16.67 0.10 -10.59
CA ALA A 369 17.74 1.10 -10.55
C ALA A 369 17.24 2.42 -9.95
N ARG A 370 16.07 2.91 -10.41
CA ARG A 370 15.46 4.13 -9.87
C ARG A 370 15.02 3.96 -8.42
N LEU A 371 14.49 2.79 -8.04
CA LEU A 371 14.16 2.51 -6.64
C LEU A 371 15.40 2.54 -5.73
N ALA A 372 16.54 2.03 -6.24
CA ALA A 372 17.81 2.07 -5.50
C ALA A 372 18.29 3.50 -5.29
N ASP A 373 18.22 4.33 -6.33
CA ASP A 373 18.60 5.74 -6.25
C ASP A 373 17.66 6.57 -5.35
N ARG A 374 16.35 6.30 -5.38
CA ARG A 374 15.33 7.10 -4.66
C ARG A 374 15.15 6.74 -3.19
N PHE A 375 15.16 5.45 -2.88
CA PHE A 375 14.80 4.95 -1.55
C PHE A 375 15.93 4.16 -0.87
N GLY A 376 17.03 3.88 -1.57
CA GLY A 376 18.11 3.04 -1.08
C GLY A 376 18.70 3.53 0.24
N GLU A 377 19.02 4.83 0.30
CA GLU A 377 19.61 5.47 1.48
C GLU A 377 18.61 5.58 2.63
N SER A 378 17.36 6.01 2.36
CA SER A 378 16.30 6.15 3.37
C SER A 378 15.93 4.82 4.06
N LEU A 379 16.17 3.69 3.38
CA LEU A 379 15.96 2.34 3.90
C LEU A 379 17.21 1.76 4.60
N GLY A 380 18.30 2.54 4.71
CA GLY A 380 19.56 2.09 5.32
C GLY A 380 20.23 0.96 4.55
N MET A 381 19.97 0.85 3.24
CA MET A 381 20.56 -0.21 2.42
C MET A 381 21.98 0.17 1.99
N GLY A 382 22.93 -0.76 2.15
CA GLY A 382 24.31 -0.54 1.72
C GLY A 382 25.14 0.29 2.70
N LEU A 383 26.22 0.90 2.20
CA LEU A 383 27.10 1.77 2.99
C LEU A 383 26.65 3.23 2.85
N PRO A 384 26.69 4.04 3.93
CA PRO A 384 26.37 5.46 3.85
C PRO A 384 27.16 6.15 2.74
N GLY A 385 26.48 6.96 1.92
CA GLY A 385 27.09 7.67 0.79
C GLY A 385 27.45 6.82 -0.43
N LYS A 386 27.17 5.51 -0.43
CA LYS A 386 27.33 4.65 -1.62
C LYS A 386 25.98 4.28 -2.22
N LYS A 387 25.90 4.33 -3.56
CA LYS A 387 24.71 3.90 -4.29
C LYS A 387 24.39 2.44 -4.04
N VAL A 388 23.12 2.18 -3.74
CA VAL A 388 22.59 0.81 -3.59
C VAL A 388 22.52 0.16 -4.97
N SER A 389 22.89 -1.12 -5.05
CA SER A 389 22.80 -1.84 -6.32
C SER A 389 21.35 -2.22 -6.66
N GLN A 390 20.99 -2.16 -7.94
CA GLN A 390 19.70 -2.69 -8.43
C GLN A 390 19.48 -4.17 -8.08
N SER A 391 20.56 -4.96 -7.94
CA SER A 391 20.50 -6.35 -7.51
C SER A 391 20.05 -6.50 -6.06
N THR A 392 20.39 -5.55 -5.19
CA THR A 392 19.93 -5.52 -3.79
C THR A 392 18.44 -5.24 -3.72
N ILE A 393 17.95 -4.26 -4.49
CA ILE A 393 16.51 -3.98 -4.61
C ILE A 393 15.76 -5.20 -5.13
N HIS A 394 16.28 -5.87 -6.16
CA HIS A 394 15.69 -7.08 -6.69
C HIS A 394 15.55 -8.18 -5.63
N LYS A 395 16.57 -8.37 -4.78
CA LYS A 395 16.54 -9.36 -3.69
C LYS A 395 15.45 -9.08 -2.65
N TYR A 396 15.31 -7.84 -2.20
CA TYR A 396 14.25 -7.44 -1.24
C TYR A 396 12.85 -7.62 -1.85
N ARG A 397 12.65 -7.16 -3.08
CA ARG A 397 11.37 -7.35 -3.78
C ARG A 397 11.05 -8.83 -3.97
N LYS A 398 12.03 -9.63 -4.36
CA LYS A 398 11.85 -11.07 -4.59
C LYS A 398 11.45 -11.80 -3.30
N LEU A 399 12.06 -11.44 -2.16
CA LEU A 399 11.69 -11.94 -0.84
C LEU A 399 10.21 -11.68 -0.56
N TYR A 400 9.74 -10.44 -0.76
CA TYR A 400 8.33 -10.09 -0.58
C TYR A 400 7.40 -10.83 -1.53
N GLN A 401 7.73 -10.92 -2.82
CA GLN A 401 6.93 -11.65 -3.81
C GLN A 401 6.78 -13.14 -3.50
N ILE A 402 7.81 -13.77 -2.92
CA ILE A 402 7.75 -15.18 -2.49
C ILE A 402 6.79 -15.32 -1.31
N ARG A 403 6.88 -14.41 -0.33
CA ARG A 403 5.92 -14.35 0.77
C ARG A 403 4.49 -14.14 0.28
N GLU A 404 4.26 -13.22 -0.64
CA GLU A 404 2.92 -12.91 -1.17
C GLU A 404 2.25 -14.13 -1.83
N ARG A 405 3.06 -15.06 -2.36
CA ARG A 405 2.59 -16.33 -2.92
C ARG A 405 2.36 -17.43 -1.88
N GLY A 406 2.68 -17.18 -0.61
CA GLY A 406 2.64 -18.19 0.46
C GLY A 406 3.71 -19.27 0.32
N GLU A 407 4.81 -18.99 -0.38
CA GLU A 407 5.89 -19.95 -0.60
C GLU A 407 6.99 -19.81 0.46
N SER A 408 7.64 -20.92 0.84
CA SER A 408 8.82 -20.93 1.72
C SER A 408 8.60 -20.21 3.07
N ALA A 409 7.44 -20.45 3.70
CA ALA A 409 6.98 -19.78 4.92
C ALA A 409 8.03 -19.77 6.04
N GLU A 410 8.65 -20.92 6.33
CA GLU A 410 9.68 -21.04 7.36
C GLU A 410 10.88 -20.10 7.12
N ILE A 411 11.35 -20.00 5.88
CA ILE A 411 12.48 -19.12 5.51
C ILE A 411 12.09 -17.67 5.75
N ILE A 412 10.87 -17.29 5.35
CA ILE A 412 10.36 -15.94 5.54
C ILE A 412 10.22 -15.63 7.03
N SER A 413 9.69 -16.57 7.82
CA SER A 413 9.54 -16.47 9.27
C SER A 413 10.88 -16.23 9.96
N ASP A 414 11.88 -17.06 9.63
CA ASP A 414 13.20 -16.94 10.22
C ASP A 414 13.93 -15.65 9.77
N VAL A 415 13.61 -15.08 8.60
CA VAL A 415 14.09 -13.74 8.20
C VAL A 415 13.39 -12.62 8.96
N ILE A 416 12.09 -12.74 9.25
CA ILE A 416 11.33 -11.73 10.00
C ILE A 416 11.78 -11.69 11.47
N ASN A 417 12.07 -12.86 12.04
CA ASN A 417 12.45 -13.04 13.45
C ASN A 417 13.97 -12.91 13.69
N ASP A 418 14.74 -12.44 12.71
CA ASP A 418 16.20 -12.30 12.76
C ASP A 418 16.99 -13.61 13.02
N ASN A 419 16.33 -14.78 12.91
CA ASN A 419 16.95 -16.11 13.02
C ASN A 419 17.79 -16.46 11.77
N LEU A 420 17.47 -15.86 10.62
CA LEU A 420 18.18 -16.04 9.35
C LEU A 420 18.60 -14.70 8.77
N GLN A 421 19.91 -14.50 8.62
CA GLN A 421 20.44 -13.30 7.98
C GLN A 421 19.94 -13.14 6.53
N PHE A 422 19.49 -11.94 6.18
CA PHE A 422 19.03 -11.60 4.82
C PHE A 422 20.06 -11.96 3.73
N SER A 423 21.35 -11.77 4.02
CA SER A 423 22.43 -12.09 3.09
C SER A 423 22.48 -13.59 2.71
N ILE A 424 22.06 -14.49 3.61
CA ILE A 424 21.98 -15.93 3.39
C ILE A 424 20.65 -16.28 2.72
N ALA A 425 19.54 -15.75 3.24
CA ALA A 425 18.19 -15.99 2.70
C ALA A 425 18.10 -15.66 1.20
N THR A 426 18.72 -14.55 0.76
CA THR A 426 18.68 -14.13 -0.65
C THR A 426 19.44 -15.05 -1.59
N GLU A 427 20.45 -15.78 -1.11
CA GLU A 427 21.19 -16.77 -1.93
C GLU A 427 20.39 -18.06 -2.14
N VAL A 428 19.31 -18.26 -1.37
CA VAL A 428 18.36 -19.37 -1.55
C VAL A 428 17.16 -18.91 -2.36
N LEU A 429 16.53 -17.81 -1.91
CA LEU A 429 15.24 -17.36 -2.41
C LEU A 429 15.27 -16.76 -3.82
N ALA A 430 16.35 -16.04 -4.19
CA ALA A 430 16.44 -15.41 -5.50
C ALA A 430 16.84 -16.36 -6.64
N PRO A 431 17.88 -17.23 -6.51
CA PRO A 431 18.33 -18.08 -7.62
C PRO A 431 17.50 -19.36 -7.80
N ILE A 432 16.95 -19.93 -6.72
CA ILE A 432 16.20 -21.19 -6.79
C ILE A 432 14.72 -20.87 -7.04
N LYS A 433 14.21 -21.25 -8.21
CA LYS A 433 12.84 -20.93 -8.64
C LYS A 433 11.77 -21.84 -8.03
N LYS A 434 12.11 -23.10 -7.71
CA LYS A 434 11.14 -24.09 -7.23
C LYS A 434 11.02 -24.02 -5.70
N PRO A 435 9.80 -23.96 -5.14
CA PRO A 435 9.58 -23.98 -3.69
C PRO A 435 10.20 -25.19 -3.00
N ALA A 436 9.92 -26.41 -3.49
CA ALA A 436 10.42 -27.65 -2.90
C ALA A 436 11.96 -27.69 -2.80
N ASP A 437 12.67 -27.19 -3.81
CA ASP A 437 14.14 -27.11 -3.79
C ASP A 437 14.65 -26.11 -2.73
N ARG A 438 13.97 -24.97 -2.54
CA ARG A 438 14.32 -23.97 -1.51
C ARG A 438 14.09 -24.54 -0.12
N ASP A 439 12.92 -25.12 0.08
CA ASP A 439 12.47 -25.58 1.40
C ASP A 439 13.30 -26.78 1.86
N SER A 440 13.57 -27.75 0.97
CA SER A 440 14.44 -28.89 1.27
C SER A 440 15.87 -28.44 1.57
N LEU A 441 16.44 -27.55 0.75
CA LEU A 441 17.78 -27.01 1.00
C LEU A 441 17.83 -26.26 2.33
N TYR A 442 16.79 -25.50 2.66
CA TYR A 442 16.75 -24.74 3.91
C TYR A 442 16.62 -25.63 5.13
N LEU A 443 15.57 -26.45 5.19
CA LEU A 443 15.22 -27.28 6.34
C LEU A 443 16.27 -28.36 6.61
N GLU A 444 16.77 -29.02 5.57
CA GLU A 444 17.69 -30.15 5.74
C GLU A 444 19.16 -29.72 5.84
N ILE A 445 19.57 -28.65 5.15
CA ILE A 445 20.99 -28.27 5.08
C ILE A 445 21.29 -26.96 5.81
N ILE A 446 20.58 -25.87 5.49
CA ILE A 446 20.96 -24.53 5.98
C ILE A 446 20.63 -24.36 7.46
N LYS A 447 19.41 -24.70 7.88
CA LYS A 447 18.94 -24.56 9.27
C LYS A 447 19.78 -25.39 10.25
N PRO A 448 20.15 -26.66 9.96
CA PRO A 448 20.98 -27.45 10.87
C PRO A 448 22.48 -27.06 10.89
N LEU A 449 23.03 -26.65 9.74
CA LEU A 449 24.47 -26.39 9.59
C LEU A 449 24.86 -24.93 9.87
N ALA A 450 23.91 -23.99 9.80
CA ALA A 450 24.11 -22.54 9.92
C ALA A 450 25.36 -22.03 9.15
N PRO A 451 25.45 -22.26 7.83
CA PRO A 451 26.64 -21.94 7.05
C PRO A 451 26.81 -20.42 6.87
N THR A 452 28.06 -19.97 6.76
CA THR A 452 28.36 -18.61 6.28
C THR A 452 28.05 -18.48 4.78
N ARG A 453 27.82 -17.24 4.29
CA ARG A 453 27.54 -17.01 2.86
C ARG A 453 28.55 -17.66 1.89
N PRO A 454 29.88 -17.59 2.10
CA PRO A 454 30.84 -18.29 1.25
C PRO A 454 30.73 -19.81 1.32
N GLN A 455 30.39 -20.37 2.49
CA GLN A 455 30.18 -21.81 2.64
C GLN A 455 28.90 -22.26 1.91
N LEU A 456 27.82 -21.48 2.01
CA LEU A 456 26.57 -21.77 1.29
C LEU A 456 26.78 -21.85 -0.22
N LEU A 457 27.51 -20.91 -0.82
CA LEU A 457 27.83 -20.93 -2.26
C LEU A 457 28.65 -22.17 -2.67
N LYS A 458 29.56 -22.63 -1.80
CA LYS A 458 30.31 -23.88 -2.03
C LYS A 458 29.40 -25.10 -1.91
N ILE A 459 28.50 -25.12 -0.93
CA ILE A 459 27.54 -26.20 -0.70
C ILE A 459 26.61 -26.33 -1.91
N THR A 460 25.97 -25.24 -2.34
CA THR A 460 25.05 -25.25 -3.50
C THR A 460 25.75 -25.68 -4.78
N LYS A 461 26.99 -25.20 -5.01
CA LYS A 461 27.81 -25.63 -6.16
C LYS A 461 28.19 -27.11 -6.10
N LEU A 462 28.42 -27.69 -4.92
CA LEU A 462 28.70 -29.12 -4.79
C LEU A 462 27.45 -29.96 -4.97
N LEU A 463 26.34 -29.58 -4.34
CA LEU A 463 25.05 -30.28 -4.45
C LEU A 463 24.56 -30.35 -5.90
N SER A 464 24.74 -29.27 -6.68
CA SER A 464 24.37 -29.26 -8.10
C SER A 464 25.15 -30.27 -8.94
N THR A 465 26.32 -30.75 -8.48
CA THR A 465 27.09 -31.80 -9.16
C THR A 465 26.58 -33.21 -8.87
N PHE A 466 25.81 -33.40 -7.80
CA PHE A 466 25.12 -34.67 -7.54
C PHE A 466 23.79 -34.75 -8.29
N HIS A 467 23.01 -33.67 -8.23
CA HIS A 467 21.76 -33.56 -8.98
C HIS A 467 21.39 -32.09 -9.22
N PRO A 468 20.82 -31.72 -10.40
CA PRO A 468 20.45 -30.33 -10.70
C PRO A 468 19.32 -29.76 -9.83
N GLN A 469 18.39 -30.61 -9.36
CA GLN A 469 17.35 -30.26 -8.37
C GLN A 469 17.88 -30.50 -6.96
N ALA A 470 17.77 -29.49 -6.10
CA ALA A 470 18.31 -29.50 -4.74
C ALA A 470 17.56 -30.50 -3.84
N GLU A 471 16.24 -30.60 -3.96
CA GLU A 471 15.41 -31.58 -3.24
C GLU A 471 15.95 -33.00 -3.44
N LYS A 472 16.15 -33.39 -4.71
CA LYS A 472 16.69 -34.71 -5.05
C LYS A 472 18.15 -34.87 -4.64
N ALA A 473 18.97 -33.83 -4.75
CA ALA A 473 20.38 -33.89 -4.32
C ALA A 473 20.47 -34.16 -2.82
N VAL A 474 19.69 -33.44 -2.03
CA VAL A 474 19.63 -33.55 -0.56
C VAL A 474 19.09 -34.92 -0.15
N ALA A 475 18.13 -35.48 -0.89
CA ALA A 475 17.58 -36.79 -0.62
C ALA A 475 18.58 -37.96 -0.83
N MET A 476 19.69 -37.76 -1.55
CA MET A 476 20.65 -38.83 -1.86
C MET A 476 21.42 -39.32 -0.61
N LEU A 477 21.64 -40.64 -0.55
CA LEU A 477 22.31 -41.31 0.57
C LEU A 477 23.69 -40.70 0.94
N PRO A 478 24.58 -40.34 -0.02
CA PRO A 478 25.86 -39.71 0.30
C PRO A 478 25.68 -38.36 1.02
N VAL A 479 24.65 -37.59 0.66
CA VAL A 479 24.39 -36.26 1.23
C VAL A 479 23.79 -36.39 2.63
N LYS A 480 22.81 -37.28 2.83
CA LYS A 480 22.23 -37.58 4.16
C LYS A 480 23.29 -38.07 5.15
N SER A 481 24.13 -39.03 4.72
CA SER A 481 25.20 -39.56 5.58
C SER A 481 26.25 -38.50 5.95
N ALA A 482 26.54 -37.56 5.04
CA ALA A 482 27.44 -36.44 5.30
C ALA A 482 26.82 -35.45 6.30
N LEU A 483 25.51 -35.20 6.19
CA LEU A 483 24.77 -34.32 7.08
C LEU A 483 24.74 -34.85 8.52
N GLU A 484 24.39 -36.12 8.71
CA GLU A 484 24.34 -36.76 10.04
C GLU A 484 25.68 -36.68 10.78
N LYS A 485 26.79 -36.88 10.05
CA LYS A 485 28.15 -36.78 10.60
C LYS A 485 28.53 -35.32 10.88
N ALA A 486 28.11 -34.40 10.03
CA ALA A 486 28.44 -32.98 10.15
C ALA A 486 27.72 -32.29 11.31
N VAL A 487 26.45 -32.62 11.57
CA VAL A 487 25.65 -32.01 12.66
C VAL A 487 26.26 -32.27 14.04
N LYS A 488 26.97 -33.40 14.21
CA LYS A 488 27.68 -33.77 15.46
C LYS A 488 29.02 -33.05 15.64
N SER A 489 29.52 -32.35 14.61
CA SER A 489 30.81 -31.64 14.66
C SER A 489 30.66 -30.21 15.20
N LYS A 490 31.69 -29.71 15.88
CA LYS A 490 31.78 -28.30 16.31
C LYS A 490 31.78 -27.34 15.12
N GLN A 491 32.36 -27.74 13.99
CA GLN A 491 32.36 -26.98 12.74
C GLN A 491 31.49 -27.68 11.69
N LYS A 492 30.17 -27.57 11.87
CA LYS A 492 29.16 -28.31 11.09
C LYS A 492 29.33 -28.13 9.57
N ALA A 493 29.27 -26.88 9.09
CA ALA A 493 29.30 -26.59 7.65
C ALA A 493 30.64 -26.95 6.95
N SER A 494 31.79 -26.75 7.60
CA SER A 494 33.10 -27.11 7.02
C SER A 494 33.29 -28.63 6.98
N THR A 495 32.82 -29.32 8.02
CA THR A 495 32.84 -30.79 8.09
C THR A 495 31.96 -31.39 6.98
N PHE A 496 30.76 -30.84 6.79
CA PHE A 496 29.85 -31.24 5.71
C PHE A 496 30.50 -31.11 4.33
N LEU A 497 31.09 -29.94 4.03
CA LEU A 497 31.80 -29.70 2.76
C LEU A 497 32.94 -30.69 2.52
N ARG A 498 33.72 -31.01 3.55
CA ARG A 498 34.84 -31.96 3.46
C ARG A 498 34.36 -33.37 3.14
N ILE A 499 33.36 -33.87 3.89
CA ILE A 499 32.81 -35.23 3.70
C ILE A 499 32.17 -35.33 2.31
N LEU A 500 31.36 -34.34 1.93
CA LEU A 500 30.68 -34.34 0.65
C LEU A 500 31.66 -34.34 -0.55
N LYS A 501 32.79 -33.64 -0.43
CA LYS A 501 33.86 -33.65 -1.44
C LYS A 501 34.52 -35.04 -1.54
N GLN A 502 34.83 -35.67 -0.41
CA GLN A 502 35.41 -37.02 -0.37
C GLN A 502 34.47 -38.07 -0.97
N SER A 503 33.17 -37.99 -0.66
CA SER A 503 32.17 -38.90 -1.24
C SER A 503 32.08 -38.80 -2.76
N LYS A 504 32.33 -37.61 -3.34
CA LYS A 504 32.41 -37.43 -4.80
C LYS A 504 33.68 -38.03 -5.39
N GLU A 505 34.83 -37.84 -4.75
CA GLU A 505 36.12 -38.36 -5.20
C GLU A 505 36.16 -39.90 -5.19
N ASN A 506 35.37 -40.55 -4.31
CA ASN A 506 35.29 -42.01 -4.21
C ASN A 506 34.29 -42.68 -5.17
N GLN A 507 33.33 -41.93 -5.76
CA GLN A 507 32.33 -42.48 -6.69
C GLN A 507 32.90 -43.13 -7.98
N PRO A 508 34.00 -42.64 -8.59
CA PRO A 508 34.63 -43.32 -9.74
C PRO A 508 35.27 -44.65 -9.35
N LEU A 509 35.96 -44.70 -8.21
CA LEU A 509 36.69 -45.89 -7.71
C LEU A 509 35.75 -47.03 -7.32
N GLU A 510 34.58 -46.73 -6.75
CA GLU A 510 33.59 -47.76 -6.41
C GLU A 510 32.96 -48.40 -7.65
N LYS A 511 32.72 -47.64 -8.72
CA LYS A 511 32.20 -48.18 -9.99
C LYS A 511 33.21 -49.09 -10.71
N GLU A 512 34.50 -48.76 -10.63
CA GLU A 512 35.57 -49.61 -11.19
C GLU A 512 35.78 -50.89 -10.37
N LYS A 513 35.70 -50.81 -9.04
CA LYS A 513 35.74 -51.99 -8.17
C LYS A 513 34.55 -52.93 -8.40
N ALA A 514 33.33 -52.40 -8.44
CA ALA A 514 32.12 -53.19 -8.71
C ALA A 514 32.17 -53.86 -10.10
N PHE A 515 32.71 -53.17 -11.12
CA PHE A 515 32.94 -53.76 -12.44
C PHE A 515 33.96 -54.91 -12.36
N ALA A 516 35.10 -54.70 -11.70
CA ALA A 516 36.13 -55.73 -11.57
C ALA A 516 35.64 -56.98 -10.80
N GLU A 517 34.85 -56.79 -9.74
CA GLU A 517 34.25 -57.88 -8.95
C GLU A 517 33.21 -58.67 -9.75
N THR A 518 32.33 -57.98 -10.50
CA THR A 518 31.33 -58.65 -11.34
C THR A 518 32.00 -59.48 -12.44
N VAL A 519 33.04 -58.95 -13.09
CA VAL A 519 33.82 -59.67 -14.11
C VAL A 519 34.56 -60.88 -13.52
N ASP A 520 35.06 -60.79 -12.29
CA ASP A 520 35.72 -61.91 -11.61
C ASP A 520 34.75 -63.02 -11.19
N THR A 521 33.55 -62.65 -10.77
CA THR A 521 32.48 -63.61 -10.43
C THR A 521 32.06 -64.40 -11.68
N LEU A 522 31.77 -63.70 -12.77
CA LEU A 522 31.39 -64.29 -14.05
C LEU A 522 32.52 -65.16 -14.65
N ARG A 523 33.78 -64.79 -14.43
CA ARG A 523 34.96 -65.61 -14.79
C ARG A 523 34.97 -66.94 -14.03
N LYS A 524 34.79 -66.89 -12.72
CA LYS A 524 34.86 -68.08 -11.83
C LYS A 524 33.70 -69.04 -12.09
N ASP A 525 32.50 -68.52 -12.34
CA ASP A 525 31.31 -69.34 -12.55
C ASP A 525 31.33 -70.10 -13.89
N ILE A 526 31.93 -69.52 -14.93
CA ILE A 526 31.88 -70.07 -16.29
C ILE A 526 33.13 -70.88 -16.62
N PHE A 527 34.31 -70.43 -16.19
CA PHE A 527 35.58 -71.09 -16.51
C PHE A 527 36.16 -71.89 -15.34
N GLY A 528 35.58 -71.76 -14.15
CA GLY A 528 35.94 -72.48 -12.93
C GLY A 528 36.78 -71.65 -11.96
N SER A 529 36.84 -72.09 -10.71
CA SER A 529 37.48 -71.36 -9.60
C SER A 529 38.99 -71.14 -9.74
N LYS A 530 39.66 -71.87 -10.64
CA LYS A 530 41.10 -71.73 -10.94
C LYS A 530 41.41 -70.80 -12.13
N SER A 531 40.40 -70.19 -12.75
CA SER A 531 40.57 -69.34 -13.93
C SER A 531 41.15 -67.97 -13.59
N THR A 532 42.11 -67.52 -14.38
CA THR A 532 42.78 -66.23 -14.19
C THR A 532 42.31 -65.20 -15.22
N LYS A 533 42.66 -63.93 -14.99
CA LYS A 533 42.37 -62.84 -15.94
C LYS A 533 42.93 -63.10 -17.35
N GLN A 534 43.96 -63.94 -17.49
CA GLN A 534 44.50 -64.31 -18.81
C GLN A 534 43.64 -65.34 -19.55
N ASP A 535 42.79 -66.09 -18.85
CA ASP A 535 41.95 -67.13 -19.44
C ASP A 535 40.63 -66.55 -19.95
N PHE A 536 40.05 -65.59 -19.21
CA PHE A 536 38.87 -64.81 -19.62
C PHE A 536 38.91 -63.40 -19.00
N ASP A 537 38.78 -62.36 -19.83
CA ASP A 537 38.65 -60.98 -19.36
C ASP A 537 37.63 -60.20 -20.19
N VAL A 538 37.04 -59.19 -19.54
CA VAL A 538 36.01 -58.35 -20.13
C VAL A 538 36.51 -56.92 -20.08
N SER A 539 36.82 -56.36 -21.25
CA SER A 539 37.30 -54.99 -21.36
C SER A 539 36.23 -54.11 -22.02
N ARG A 540 36.08 -52.87 -21.54
CA ARG A 540 35.21 -51.88 -22.18
C ARG A 540 35.99 -51.19 -23.29
N THR A 541 35.47 -51.19 -24.51
CA THR A 541 36.09 -50.50 -25.66
C THR A 541 35.11 -49.47 -26.23
N ARG A 542 35.64 -48.33 -26.67
CA ARG A 542 34.87 -47.33 -27.44
C ARG A 542 35.35 -47.36 -28.88
N LYS A 543 34.58 -47.97 -29.78
CA LYS A 543 34.74 -47.79 -31.22
C LYS A 543 33.55 -46.99 -31.75
N SER A 544 33.84 -45.89 -32.47
CA SER A 544 32.89 -45.18 -33.32
C SER A 544 31.49 -44.96 -32.71
N GLN A 545 31.42 -44.19 -31.61
CA GLN A 545 30.20 -43.76 -30.90
C GLN A 545 29.31 -44.84 -30.26
N GLN A 546 29.63 -46.14 -30.37
CA GLN A 546 28.90 -47.20 -29.67
C GLN A 546 29.72 -47.73 -28.47
N LYS A 547 29.06 -47.86 -27.30
CA LYS A 547 29.65 -48.56 -26.16
C LYS A 547 29.73 -50.04 -26.51
N ALA A 548 30.93 -50.61 -26.50
CA ALA A 548 31.14 -52.03 -26.75
C ALA A 548 31.89 -52.67 -25.58
N VAL A 549 31.65 -53.96 -25.39
CA VAL A 549 32.41 -54.81 -24.48
C VAL A 549 33.17 -55.82 -25.35
N THR A 550 34.46 -55.95 -25.11
CA THR A 550 35.34 -56.90 -25.80
C THR A 550 35.71 -58.00 -24.83
N LEU A 551 35.35 -59.23 -25.19
CA LEU A 551 35.69 -60.46 -24.47
C LEU A 551 37.06 -60.95 -24.95
N HIS A 552 38.00 -61.11 -24.04
CA HIS A 552 39.31 -61.70 -24.29
C HIS A 552 39.30 -63.13 -23.75
N ILE A 553 39.52 -64.12 -24.61
CA ILE A 553 39.53 -65.53 -24.23
C ILE A 553 40.81 -66.18 -24.73
N ARG A 554 41.48 -66.94 -23.86
CA ARG A 554 42.67 -67.71 -24.24
C ARG A 554 42.32 -69.17 -24.51
N LEU A 555 42.62 -69.64 -25.72
CA LEU A 555 42.44 -71.03 -26.13
C LEU A 555 43.74 -71.81 -25.88
N LYS A 556 43.69 -72.87 -25.05
CA LYS A 556 44.82 -73.78 -24.82
C LYS A 556 44.58 -75.09 -25.58
N LYS A 557 45.61 -75.61 -26.27
CA LYS A 557 45.53 -76.77 -27.18
C LYS A 557 44.93 -78.03 -26.54
N GLN A 558 45.05 -78.18 -25.22
CA GLN A 558 44.56 -79.34 -24.45
C GLN A 558 43.11 -79.17 -23.92
N SER A 559 42.49 -78.01 -24.07
CA SER A 559 41.16 -77.71 -23.48
C SER A 559 40.22 -76.95 -24.43
N ILE A 560 40.48 -76.97 -25.74
CA ILE A 560 39.74 -76.19 -26.74
C ILE A 560 38.23 -76.49 -26.69
N ASP A 561 37.85 -77.77 -26.69
CA ASP A 561 36.44 -78.18 -26.73
C ASP A 561 35.68 -77.75 -25.47
N LYS A 562 36.34 -77.78 -24.31
CA LYS A 562 35.78 -77.32 -23.04
C LYS A 562 35.59 -75.81 -23.05
N THR A 563 36.57 -75.04 -23.55
CA THR A 563 36.47 -73.57 -23.64
C THR A 563 35.38 -73.14 -24.63
N ILE A 564 35.23 -73.83 -25.77
CA ILE A 564 34.17 -73.56 -26.75
C ILE A 564 32.78 -73.89 -26.19
N THR A 565 32.63 -75.00 -25.47
CA THR A 565 31.36 -75.36 -24.82
C THR A 565 30.95 -74.32 -23.77
N ASN A 566 31.90 -73.86 -22.95
CA ASN A 566 31.64 -72.81 -21.96
C ASN A 566 31.25 -71.47 -22.60
N LEU A 567 31.86 -71.14 -23.75
CA LEU A 567 31.54 -69.93 -24.49
C LEU A 567 30.15 -70.01 -25.16
N LYS A 568 29.77 -71.19 -25.67
CA LYS A 568 28.39 -71.44 -26.14
C LYS A 568 27.38 -71.30 -25.02
N ASN A 569 27.69 -71.78 -23.81
CA ASN A 569 26.82 -71.63 -22.65
C ASN A 569 26.72 -70.16 -22.20
N LEU A 570 27.81 -69.40 -22.24
CA LEU A 570 27.80 -67.97 -21.93
C LEU A 570 26.95 -67.15 -22.92
N LEU A 571 27.04 -67.45 -24.22
CA LEU A 571 26.31 -66.73 -25.26
C LEU A 571 24.90 -67.29 -25.52
N GLY A 572 24.59 -68.50 -25.05
CA GLY A 572 23.28 -69.13 -25.19
C GLY A 572 22.34 -68.85 -24.03
N ASP A 573 22.88 -68.52 -22.86
CA ASP A 573 22.10 -68.18 -21.66
C ASP A 573 21.69 -66.70 -21.67
N ARG A 574 20.37 -66.46 -21.71
CA ARG A 574 19.81 -65.10 -21.74
C ARG A 574 20.16 -64.31 -20.48
N GLU A 575 20.22 -64.95 -19.32
CA GLU A 575 20.51 -64.24 -18.06
C GLU A 575 21.95 -63.70 -18.05
N ARG A 576 22.91 -64.52 -18.52
CA ARG A 576 24.33 -64.16 -18.59
C ARG A 576 24.60 -63.12 -19.68
N LEU A 577 23.88 -63.17 -20.79
CA LEU A 577 23.91 -62.12 -21.81
C LEU A 577 23.37 -60.79 -21.28
N ASP A 578 22.31 -60.81 -20.49
CA ASP A 578 21.77 -59.61 -19.86
C ASP A 578 22.70 -59.08 -18.76
N GLU A 579 23.44 -59.94 -18.05
CA GLU A 579 24.50 -59.56 -17.12
C GLU A 579 25.68 -58.87 -17.84
N LEU A 580 26.13 -59.42 -18.97
CA LEU A 580 27.12 -58.77 -19.85
C LEU A 580 26.62 -57.44 -20.43
N ARG A 581 25.31 -57.31 -20.70
CA ARG A 581 24.69 -56.04 -21.13
C ARG A 581 24.59 -55.03 -20.00
N ARG A 582 24.34 -55.44 -18.76
CA ARG A 582 24.38 -54.55 -17.59
C ARG A 582 25.77 -53.95 -17.40
N LEU A 583 26.83 -54.69 -17.73
CA LEU A 583 28.21 -54.19 -17.74
C LEU A 583 28.49 -53.09 -18.79
N LEU A 584 27.58 -52.83 -19.75
CA LEU A 584 27.67 -51.72 -20.72
C LEU A 584 27.06 -50.39 -20.22
N GLN A 585 26.12 -50.44 -19.27
CA GLN A 585 25.44 -49.25 -18.73
C GLN A 585 26.38 -48.48 -17.80
#